data_AF-A0A1S5VFJ9-F1
#
_entry.id   AF-A0A1S5VFJ9-F1
#
_cell.length_a   1.000
_cell.length_b   1.000
_cell.length_c   1.000
_cell.angle_alpha   90.00
_cell.angle_beta   90.00
_cell.angle_gamma   90.00
#
_symmetry.space_group_name_H-M   'P 1'
#
loop_
_entity.id
_entity.type
_entity.pdbx_description
1 polymer ?
#
loop_
_entity_poly.entity_id
_entity_poly.type
_entity_poly.pdbx_seq_one_letter_code
_entity_poly.pdbx_strand_id
1 'polypeptide(L)'
;MVIIFIKDLVTKGNCGAITDLVDAWSLIATSILSVMKLILSRINHKSMHLIVNSAIEDWNNVDTAKTRGTMMKYAYIGRLVFIVQMSGAYTTVIPLIFKSPPNFDTGNYHENVNITLPFRNIPIGPNCWLPLSISENIYLLYYLLVTLHLIILCTAYIGGDVYIFGIAMHVCGQFQLLYDSFEKLDGSLNDFVLRNKIHQLIQRHCHLLMLANEFENAFNLVILVQVAANTFIIGISGEMKYFL
;
A
#
# COMPACT_ATOMS: atom_id res chain seq x y z
N MET A 1 -8.74 10.46 12.33
CA MET A 1 -8.34 11.50 11.36
C MET A 1 -9.27 11.58 10.16
N VAL A 2 -9.51 10.50 9.40
CA VAL A 2 -10.43 10.52 8.24
C VAL A 2 -11.79 11.17 8.53
N ILE A 3 -12.43 10.84 9.66
CA ILE A 3 -13.72 11.44 10.06
C ILE A 3 -13.61 12.96 10.27
N ILE A 4 -12.47 13.43 10.79
CA ILE A 4 -12.21 14.87 10.99
C ILE A 4 -12.07 15.55 9.62
N PHE A 5 -11.29 14.96 8.71
CA PHE A 5 -11.16 15.45 7.33
C PHE A 5 -12.51 15.50 6.59
N ILE A 6 -13.33 14.44 6.70
CA ILE A 6 -14.68 14.42 6.11
C ILE A 6 -15.56 15.50 6.73
N LYS A 7 -15.53 15.66 8.06
CA LYS A 7 -16.32 16.68 8.75
C LYS A 7 -15.90 18.08 8.32
N ASP A 8 -14.60 18.37 8.29
CA ASP A 8 -14.08 19.67 7.90
C ASP A 8 -14.41 19.97 6.42
N LEU A 9 -14.29 18.97 5.54
CA LEU A 9 -14.69 19.09 4.14
C LEU A 9 -16.19 19.42 3.99
N VAL A 10 -17.07 18.74 4.73
CA VAL A 10 -18.52 18.95 4.66
C VAL A 10 -18.94 20.28 5.29
N THR A 11 -18.31 20.68 6.41
CA THR A 11 -18.74 21.84 7.19
C THR A 11 -18.10 23.15 6.74
N LYS A 12 -16.85 23.12 6.28
CA LYS A 12 -16.07 24.32 5.92
C LYS A 12 -15.85 24.46 4.42
N GLY A 13 -16.07 23.38 3.65
CA GLY A 13 -15.94 23.40 2.19
C GLY A 13 -14.50 23.70 1.74
N ASN A 14 -14.39 24.25 0.53
CA ASN A 14 -13.13 24.72 -0.01
C ASN A 14 -12.95 26.22 0.22
N CYS A 15 -11.85 26.57 0.86
CA CYS A 15 -11.41 27.93 1.12
C CYS A 15 -9.96 28.17 0.66
N GLY A 16 -9.32 27.13 0.11
CA GLY A 16 -7.95 27.15 -0.37
C GLY A 16 -7.89 26.94 -1.89
N ALA A 17 -6.72 26.55 -2.38
CA ALA A 17 -6.57 26.23 -3.80
C ALA A 17 -7.34 24.94 -4.13
N ILE A 18 -7.77 24.80 -5.39
CA ILE A 18 -8.41 23.57 -5.87
C ILE A 18 -7.50 22.36 -5.65
N THR A 19 -6.18 22.55 -5.72
CA THR A 19 -5.17 21.51 -5.42
C THR A 19 -5.28 20.99 -3.98
N ASP A 20 -5.50 21.86 -3.00
CA ASP A 20 -5.58 21.46 -1.59
C ASP A 20 -6.84 20.62 -1.32
N LEU A 21 -7.91 20.93 -2.04
CA LEU A 21 -9.15 20.17 -2.02
C LEU A 21 -8.95 18.78 -2.64
N VAL A 22 -8.30 18.70 -3.80
CA VAL A 22 -7.99 17.43 -4.49
C VAL A 22 -7.10 16.54 -3.62
N ASP A 23 -6.10 17.12 -2.96
CA ASP A 23 -5.22 16.39 -2.03
C ASP A 23 -5.99 15.83 -0.83
N ALA A 24 -6.91 16.61 -0.26
CA ALA A 24 -7.77 16.14 0.82
C ALA A 24 -8.74 15.02 0.38
N TRP A 25 -9.30 15.10 -0.83
CA TRP A 25 -10.14 14.02 -1.39
C TRP A 25 -9.35 12.75 -1.62
N SER A 26 -8.16 12.87 -2.23
CA SER A 26 -7.22 11.77 -2.42
C SER A 26 -6.85 11.12 -1.09
N LEU A 27 -6.63 11.91 -0.03
CA LEU A 27 -6.35 11.41 1.31
C LEU A 27 -7.52 10.61 1.90
N ILE A 28 -8.74 11.12 1.76
CA ILE A 28 -9.95 10.42 2.24
C ILE A 28 -10.11 9.09 1.49
N ALA A 29 -10.00 9.10 0.16
CA ALA A 29 -10.13 7.91 -0.68
C ALA A 29 -9.07 6.84 -0.35
N THR A 30 -7.79 7.24 -0.29
CA THR A 30 -6.68 6.33 0.07
C THR A 30 -6.82 5.80 1.51
N SER A 31 -7.34 6.60 2.43
CA SER A 31 -7.64 6.15 3.79
C SER A 31 -8.73 5.09 3.84
N ILE A 32 -9.83 5.29 3.10
CA ILE A 32 -10.92 4.30 3.00
C ILE A 32 -10.39 2.99 2.43
N LEU A 33 -9.60 3.06 1.35
CA LEU A 33 -8.97 1.88 0.74
C LEU A 33 -8.01 1.16 1.70
N SER A 34 -7.22 1.92 2.48
CA SER A 34 -6.31 1.34 3.47
C SER A 34 -7.06 0.62 4.59
N VAL A 35 -8.12 1.22 5.11
CA VAL A 35 -8.98 0.58 6.13
C VAL A 35 -9.63 -0.68 5.56
N MET A 36 -10.14 -0.61 4.33
CA MET A 36 -10.73 -1.76 3.64
C MET A 36 -9.70 -2.91 3.49
N LYS A 37 -8.47 -2.60 3.06
CA LYS A 37 -7.36 -3.59 2.97
C LYS A 37 -7.11 -4.28 4.31
N LEU A 38 -7.06 -3.50 5.40
CA LEU A 38 -6.87 -4.05 6.74
C LEU A 38 -8.03 -4.93 7.19
N ILE A 39 -9.28 -4.51 6.95
CA ILE A 39 -10.47 -5.29 7.30
C ILE A 39 -10.50 -6.61 6.51
N LEU A 40 -10.26 -6.57 5.21
CA LEU A 40 -10.25 -7.76 4.36
C LEU A 40 -9.11 -8.71 4.74
N SER A 41 -7.93 -8.18 5.04
CA SER A 41 -6.81 -8.98 5.58
C SER A 41 -7.18 -9.66 6.91
N ARG A 42 -7.93 -8.99 7.79
CA ARG A 42 -8.41 -9.60 9.05
C ARG A 42 -9.46 -10.67 8.83
N ILE A 43 -10.41 -10.46 7.92
CA ILE A 43 -11.41 -11.46 7.55
C ILE A 43 -10.70 -12.70 6.99
N ASN A 44 -9.72 -12.50 6.12
CA ASN A 44 -8.98 -13.56 5.44
C ASN A 44 -7.72 -14.04 6.21
N HIS A 45 -7.64 -13.80 7.53
CA HIS A 45 -6.45 -14.11 8.31
C HIS A 45 -6.06 -15.60 8.27
N LYS A 46 -7.04 -16.51 8.13
CA LYS A 46 -6.79 -17.96 8.03
C LYS A 46 -6.03 -18.29 6.76
N SER A 47 -6.51 -17.80 5.61
CA SER A 47 -5.85 -17.96 4.32
C SER A 47 -4.46 -17.34 4.35
N MET A 48 -4.31 -16.13 4.91
CA MET A 48 -3.00 -15.48 5.07
C MET A 48 -2.05 -16.32 5.93
N HIS A 49 -2.53 -16.87 7.05
CA HIS A 49 -1.72 -17.72 7.93
C HIS A 49 -1.26 -19.00 7.21
N LEU A 50 -2.14 -19.65 6.46
CA LEU A 50 -1.77 -20.82 5.64
C LEU A 50 -0.70 -20.46 4.61
N ILE A 51 -0.86 -19.33 3.91
CA ILE A 51 0.09 -18.91 2.88
C ILE A 51 1.46 -18.59 3.48
N VAL A 52 1.48 -17.81 4.56
CA VAL A 52 2.72 -17.42 5.22
C VAL A 52 3.42 -18.63 5.84
N ASN A 53 2.68 -19.55 6.47
CA ASN A 53 3.28 -20.77 7.03
C ASN A 53 3.84 -21.68 5.95
N SER A 54 3.12 -21.87 4.84
CA SER A 54 3.66 -22.61 3.69
C SER A 54 4.94 -21.95 3.18
N ALA A 55 5.00 -20.61 3.13
CA ALA A 55 6.21 -19.91 2.71
C ALA A 55 7.37 -20.14 3.70
N ILE A 56 7.13 -20.06 5.00
CA ILE A 56 8.14 -20.34 6.03
C ILE A 56 8.68 -21.78 5.89
N GLU A 57 7.78 -22.74 5.74
CA GLU A 57 8.14 -24.15 5.55
C GLU A 57 8.96 -24.35 4.26
N ASP A 58 8.54 -23.73 3.15
CA ASP A 58 9.27 -23.78 1.89
C ASP A 58 10.69 -23.23 2.03
N TRP A 59 10.89 -22.12 2.76
CA TRP A 59 12.21 -21.54 3.01
C TRP A 59 13.08 -22.39 3.94
N ASN A 60 12.48 -23.07 4.92
CA ASN A 60 13.19 -23.94 5.85
C ASN A 60 13.63 -25.25 5.19
N ASN A 61 12.86 -25.77 4.24
CA ASN A 61 13.11 -27.04 3.57
C ASN A 61 13.98 -26.91 2.30
N VAL A 62 14.55 -25.74 2.03
CA VAL A 62 15.47 -25.54 0.90
C VAL A 62 16.79 -26.27 1.14
N ASP A 63 17.06 -27.29 0.35
CA ASP A 63 18.23 -28.16 0.44
C ASP A 63 19.33 -27.84 -0.59
N THR A 64 18.94 -27.49 -1.83
CA THR A 64 19.90 -27.28 -2.93
C THR A 64 20.20 -25.82 -3.23
N ALA A 65 21.43 -25.53 -3.69
CA ALA A 65 21.81 -24.19 -4.14
C ALA A 65 20.97 -23.70 -5.33
N LYS A 66 20.56 -24.61 -6.23
CA LYS A 66 19.70 -24.27 -7.38
C LYS A 66 18.30 -23.86 -6.92
N THR A 67 17.66 -24.62 -6.03
CA THR A 67 16.33 -24.29 -5.51
C THR A 67 16.35 -22.97 -4.73
N ARG A 68 17.39 -22.77 -3.91
CA ARG A 68 17.63 -21.49 -3.22
C ARG A 68 17.79 -20.31 -4.18
N GLY A 69 18.55 -20.50 -5.26
CA GLY A 69 18.77 -19.46 -6.28
C GLY A 69 17.47 -19.00 -6.93
N THR A 70 16.59 -19.94 -7.30
CA THR A 70 15.27 -19.62 -7.86
C THR A 70 14.41 -18.88 -6.84
N MET A 71 14.30 -19.34 -5.60
CA MET A 71 13.52 -18.64 -4.57
C MET A 71 14.04 -17.22 -4.30
N MET A 72 15.37 -17.06 -4.27
CA MET A 72 16.01 -15.75 -4.09
C MET A 72 15.74 -14.80 -5.26
N LYS A 73 15.67 -15.29 -6.50
CA LYS A 73 15.31 -14.49 -7.68
C LYS A 73 13.92 -13.86 -7.51
N TYR A 74 12.91 -14.65 -7.15
CA TYR A 74 11.55 -14.13 -6.98
C TYR A 74 11.43 -13.21 -5.75
N ALA A 75 12.09 -13.56 -4.65
CA ALA A 75 12.16 -12.69 -3.47
C ALA A 75 12.88 -11.36 -3.77
N TYR A 76 13.89 -11.37 -4.63
CA TYR A 76 14.57 -10.15 -5.08
C TYR A 76 13.64 -9.25 -5.89
N ILE A 77 12.86 -9.80 -6.84
CA ILE A 77 11.89 -9.00 -7.60
C ILE A 77 10.84 -8.38 -6.66
N GLY A 78 10.32 -9.15 -5.71
CA GLY A 78 9.41 -8.64 -4.68
C GLY A 78 10.03 -7.50 -3.86
N ARG A 79 11.28 -7.65 -3.42
CA ARG A 79 12.02 -6.61 -2.69
C ARG A 79 12.30 -5.37 -3.53
N LEU A 80 12.62 -5.53 -4.81
CA LEU A 80 12.85 -4.41 -5.71
C LEU A 80 11.57 -3.57 -5.87
N VAL A 81 10.44 -4.22 -6.12
CA VAL A 81 9.14 -3.54 -6.21
C VAL A 81 8.78 -2.87 -4.89
N PHE A 82 9.02 -3.53 -3.75
CA PHE A 82 8.85 -2.93 -2.43
C PHE A 82 9.64 -1.62 -2.28
N ILE A 83 10.94 -1.63 -2.60
CA ILE A 83 11.83 -0.46 -2.46
C ILE A 83 11.37 0.67 -3.39
N VAL A 84 11.08 0.36 -4.66
CA VAL A 84 10.67 1.36 -5.66
C VAL A 84 9.33 2.01 -5.26
N GLN A 85 8.33 1.21 -4.88
CA GLN A 85 7.01 1.72 -4.51
C GLN A 85 7.05 2.52 -3.20
N MET A 86 7.76 2.02 -2.18
CA MET A 86 7.87 2.72 -0.89
C MET A 86 8.66 4.03 -1.03
N SER A 87 9.77 4.02 -1.77
CA SER A 87 10.54 5.26 -2.02
C SER A 87 9.69 6.28 -2.79
N GLY A 88 8.99 5.86 -3.85
CA GLY A 88 8.05 6.70 -4.57
C GLY A 88 7.02 7.37 -3.65
N ALA A 89 6.40 6.57 -2.77
CA ALA A 89 5.40 7.07 -1.84
C ALA A 89 5.98 8.08 -0.81
N TYR A 90 7.17 7.83 -0.28
CA TYR A 90 7.80 8.79 0.63
C TYR A 90 8.28 10.07 -0.08
N THR A 91 8.67 9.99 -1.35
CA THR A 91 9.02 11.19 -2.13
C THR A 91 7.84 12.11 -2.40
N THR A 92 6.60 11.63 -2.32
CA THR A 92 5.40 12.49 -2.42
C THR A 92 4.99 13.06 -1.06
N VAL A 93 5.05 12.26 0.01
CA VAL A 93 4.59 12.68 1.35
C VAL A 93 5.56 13.64 2.05
N ILE A 94 6.87 13.43 1.92
CA ILE A 94 7.88 14.25 2.60
C ILE A 94 7.76 15.73 2.18
N PRO A 95 7.73 16.09 0.87
CA PRO A 95 7.57 17.49 0.47
C PRO A 95 6.29 18.16 0.98
N LEU A 96 5.18 17.42 1.08
CA LEU A 96 3.92 17.96 1.63
C LEU A 96 4.09 18.44 3.08
N ILE A 97 4.84 17.68 3.89
CA ILE A 97 5.10 18.02 5.29
C ILE A 97 6.07 19.21 5.40
N PHE A 98 7.12 19.25 4.57
CA PHE A 98 8.16 20.28 4.68
C PHE A 98 7.82 21.60 3.97
N LYS A 99 6.92 21.59 2.98
CA LYS A 99 6.48 22.81 2.27
C LYS A 99 5.71 23.76 3.18
N SER A 100 4.99 23.22 4.17
CA SER A 100 4.07 23.97 5.02
C SER A 100 4.40 23.76 6.51
N PRO A 101 5.59 24.17 6.98
CA PRO A 101 5.97 24.00 8.39
C PRO A 101 5.01 24.78 9.30
N PRO A 102 4.85 24.36 10.58
CA PRO A 102 3.91 24.99 11.49
C PRO A 102 4.28 26.47 11.66
N ASN A 103 3.32 27.35 11.42
CA ASN A 103 3.51 28.79 11.51
C ASN A 103 2.92 29.30 12.83
N PHE A 104 3.76 29.94 13.65
CA PHE A 104 3.40 30.54 14.94
C PHE A 104 3.36 32.07 14.89
N ASP A 105 3.63 32.70 13.73
CA ASP A 105 3.59 34.16 13.62
C ASP A 105 2.16 34.67 13.85
N THR A 106 1.97 35.23 15.03
CA THR A 106 0.82 36.05 15.44
C THR A 106 1.19 37.53 15.35
N GLY A 107 1.81 37.94 14.24
CA GLY A 107 2.34 39.29 14.06
C GLY A 107 1.25 40.38 14.19
N ASN A 108 1.45 41.29 15.14
CA ASN A 108 0.71 42.54 15.34
C ASN A 108 0.39 43.24 14.00
N TYR A 109 -0.89 43.45 13.69
CA TYR A 109 -1.27 44.26 12.54
C TYR A 109 -1.56 45.71 12.95
N HIS A 110 -0.71 46.61 12.46
CA HIS A 110 -1.04 48.02 12.23
C HIS A 110 -1.89 48.11 10.96
N GLU A 111 -2.94 48.93 10.99
CA GLU A 111 -4.10 49.02 10.09
C GLU A 111 -3.90 49.22 8.57
N ASN A 112 -2.68 49.19 8.02
CA ASN A 112 -2.46 49.64 6.63
C ASN A 112 -1.59 48.67 5.83
N VAL A 113 -2.15 47.61 5.23
CA VAL A 113 -1.77 46.94 3.94
C VAL A 113 -2.64 45.69 3.74
N ASN A 114 -3.04 45.43 2.49
CA ASN A 114 -3.80 44.28 1.96
C ASN A 114 -3.94 43.05 2.87
N ILE A 115 -5.19 42.77 3.24
CA ILE A 115 -5.64 41.69 4.13
C ILE A 115 -5.16 40.33 3.59
N THR A 116 -4.05 39.82 4.15
CA THR A 116 -3.73 38.39 4.12
C THR A 116 -3.95 37.91 5.55
N LEU A 117 -5.12 37.31 5.80
CA LEU A 117 -5.46 36.77 7.13
C LEU A 117 -4.32 35.81 7.58
N PRO A 118 -3.87 35.87 8.85
CA PRO A 118 -2.90 34.89 9.33
C PRO A 118 -3.54 33.50 9.24
N PHE A 119 -2.93 32.59 8.48
CA PHE A 119 -3.39 31.21 8.39
C PHE A 119 -2.39 30.30 9.07
N ARG A 120 -2.90 29.35 9.85
CA ARG A 120 -2.09 28.25 10.36
C ARG A 120 -1.83 27.27 9.23
N ASN A 121 -0.56 26.96 9.00
CA ASN A 121 -0.16 25.98 8.01
C ASN A 121 -0.57 24.57 8.46
N ILE A 122 -1.16 23.80 7.56
CA ILE A 122 -1.48 22.38 7.76
C ILE A 122 -0.76 21.59 6.65
N PRO A 123 -0.18 20.40 6.94
CA PRO A 123 0.55 19.61 5.93
C PRO A 123 -0.30 19.20 4.73
N ILE A 124 -1.61 19.07 4.93
CA ILE A 124 -2.55 18.66 3.88
C ILE A 124 -3.94 19.22 4.18
N GLY A 125 -4.61 19.67 3.10
CA GLY A 125 -5.93 20.28 3.15
C GLY A 125 -5.91 21.80 3.35
N PRO A 126 -7.04 22.47 3.13
CA PRO A 126 -7.14 23.92 3.22
C PRO A 126 -6.82 24.47 4.61
N ASN A 127 -5.95 25.49 4.68
CA ASN A 127 -5.53 26.09 5.95
C ASN A 127 -6.68 26.68 6.79
N CYS A 128 -7.82 27.05 6.17
CA CYS A 128 -8.98 27.55 6.92
C CYS A 128 -9.68 26.47 7.76
N TRP A 129 -9.36 25.19 7.56
CA TRP A 129 -9.93 24.11 8.36
C TRP A 129 -9.52 24.18 9.82
N LEU A 130 -8.45 24.90 10.14
CA LEU A 130 -8.05 25.14 11.52
C LEU A 130 -8.33 26.59 11.94
N PRO A 131 -9.28 26.82 12.87
CA PRO A 131 -9.56 28.17 13.34
C PRO A 131 -8.40 28.70 14.21
N LEU A 132 -8.14 30.02 14.09
CA LEU A 132 -7.11 30.73 14.85
C LEU A 132 -7.39 30.81 16.35
N SER A 133 -8.64 30.59 16.77
CA SER A 133 -9.07 30.63 18.18
C SER A 133 -8.53 29.48 19.04
N ILE A 134 -7.92 28.46 18.43
CA ILE A 134 -7.33 27.32 19.12
C ILE A 134 -5.98 27.72 19.73
N SER A 135 -5.62 27.20 20.92
CA SER A 135 -4.29 27.47 21.50
C SER A 135 -3.13 26.90 20.68
N GLU A 136 -1.94 27.48 20.78
CA GLU A 136 -0.74 27.04 20.05
C GLU A 136 -0.39 25.57 20.33
N ASN A 137 -0.54 25.12 21.58
CA ASN A 137 -0.30 23.74 21.98
C ASN A 137 -1.25 22.75 21.28
N ILE A 138 -2.54 23.10 21.16
CA ILE A 138 -3.52 22.25 20.47
C ILE A 138 -3.24 22.25 18.96
N TYR A 139 -2.81 23.38 18.39
CA TYR A 139 -2.38 23.44 16.99
C TYR A 139 -1.18 22.55 16.72
N LEU A 140 -0.12 22.64 17.53
CA LEU A 140 1.07 21.80 17.39
C LEU A 140 0.69 20.32 17.49
N LEU A 141 -0.14 19.95 18.46
CA LEU A 141 -0.63 18.58 18.61
C LEU A 141 -1.40 18.12 17.37
N TYR A 142 -2.30 18.96 16.83
CA TYR A 142 -3.05 18.66 15.61
C TYR A 142 -2.10 18.44 14.42
N TYR A 143 -1.13 19.34 14.22
CA TYR A 143 -0.13 19.25 13.16
C TYR A 143 0.68 17.94 13.25
N LEU A 144 1.14 17.58 14.45
CA LEU A 144 1.87 16.32 14.69
C LEU A 144 1.01 15.10 14.38
N LEU A 145 -0.26 15.09 14.81
CA LEU A 145 -1.16 13.98 14.53
C LEU A 145 -1.48 13.84 13.03
N VAL A 146 -1.63 14.94 12.30
CA VAL A 146 -1.83 14.92 10.84
C VAL A 146 -0.57 14.38 10.14
N THR A 147 0.61 14.83 10.56
CA THR A 147 1.89 14.34 10.02
C THR A 147 2.07 12.85 10.27
N LEU A 148 1.83 12.39 11.50
CA LEU A 148 1.87 10.97 11.85
C LEU A 148 0.85 10.16 11.04
N HIS A 149 -0.36 10.70 10.86
CA HIS A 149 -1.39 10.07 10.05
C HIS A 149 -0.96 9.90 8.60
N LEU A 150 -0.33 10.90 7.98
CA LEU A 150 0.19 10.83 6.61
C LEU A 150 1.23 9.71 6.45
N ILE A 151 2.19 9.63 7.39
CA ILE A 151 3.24 8.60 7.38
C ILE A 151 2.65 7.20 7.53
N ILE A 152 1.74 7.02 8.49
CA ILE A 152 1.06 5.74 8.74
C ILE A 152 0.23 5.34 7.52
N LEU A 153 -0.54 6.27 6.96
CA LEU A 153 -1.40 6.01 5.82
C LEU A 153 -0.61 5.60 4.59
N CYS A 154 0.44 6.37 4.26
CA CYS A 154 1.34 6.06 3.16
C CYS A 154 1.92 4.65 3.28
N THR A 155 2.41 4.30 4.48
CA THR A 155 2.97 2.98 4.76
C THR A 155 1.92 1.89 4.68
N ALA A 156 0.73 2.08 5.25
CA ALA A 156 -0.33 1.08 5.27
C ALA A 156 -0.92 0.85 3.86
N TYR A 157 -1.08 1.92 3.09
CA TYR A 157 -1.67 1.87 1.75
C TYR A 157 -0.77 1.12 0.77
N ILE A 158 0.48 1.58 0.62
CA ILE A 158 1.47 1.00 -0.31
C ILE A 158 1.99 -0.32 0.24
N GLY A 159 2.21 -0.40 1.56
CA GLY A 159 2.69 -1.60 2.25
C GLY A 159 1.80 -2.81 2.01
N GLY A 160 0.48 -2.61 1.96
CA GLY A 160 -0.46 -3.66 1.60
C GLY A 160 -0.25 -4.20 0.19
N ASP A 161 -0.05 -3.33 -0.80
CA ASP A 161 0.11 -3.72 -2.20
C ASP A 161 1.42 -4.49 -2.43
N VAL A 162 2.51 -3.97 -1.88
CA VAL A 162 3.83 -4.62 -1.98
C VAL A 162 3.90 -5.93 -1.19
N TYR A 163 3.14 -6.06 -0.11
CA TYR A 163 3.00 -7.32 0.62
C TYR A 163 2.28 -8.37 -0.22
N ILE A 164 1.13 -8.02 -0.81
CA ILE A 164 0.37 -8.91 -1.71
C ILE A 164 1.25 -9.34 -2.88
N PHE A 165 1.97 -8.40 -3.49
CA PHE A 165 2.89 -8.68 -4.58
C PHE A 165 4.04 -9.61 -4.15
N GLY A 166 4.63 -9.39 -2.97
CA GLY A 166 5.69 -10.25 -2.43
C GLY A 166 5.25 -11.70 -2.24
N ILE A 167 4.03 -11.91 -1.72
CA ILE A 167 3.43 -13.23 -1.58
C ILE A 167 3.17 -13.85 -2.95
N ALA A 168 2.62 -13.10 -3.91
CA ALA A 168 2.41 -13.58 -5.27
C ALA A 168 3.74 -14.06 -5.90
N MET A 169 4.81 -13.28 -5.74
CA MET A 169 6.13 -13.66 -6.23
C MET A 169 6.67 -14.93 -5.55
N HIS A 170 6.43 -15.14 -4.25
CA HIS A 170 6.77 -16.41 -3.59
C HIS A 170 6.04 -17.58 -4.23
N VAL A 171 4.72 -17.49 -4.41
CA VAL A 171 3.90 -18.54 -5.03
C VAL A 171 4.38 -18.82 -6.47
N CYS A 172 4.64 -17.79 -7.27
CA CYS A 172 5.20 -17.94 -8.60
C CYS A 172 6.59 -18.62 -8.59
N GLY A 173 7.43 -18.31 -7.60
CA GLY A 173 8.72 -18.96 -7.43
C GLY A 173 8.57 -20.46 -7.12
N GLN A 174 7.58 -20.84 -6.32
CA GLN A 174 7.29 -22.25 -6.05
C GLN A 174 6.78 -23.00 -7.29
N PHE A 175 5.96 -22.36 -8.12
CA PHE A 175 5.57 -22.94 -9.41
C PHE A 175 6.75 -23.11 -10.36
N GLN A 176 7.69 -22.15 -10.38
CA GLN A 176 8.91 -22.30 -11.16
C GLN A 176 9.77 -23.48 -10.68
N LEU A 177 9.91 -23.67 -9.36
CA LEU A 177 10.63 -24.82 -8.81
C LEU A 177 9.98 -26.16 -9.19
N LEU A 178 8.64 -26.20 -9.16
CA LEU A 178 7.89 -27.37 -9.57
C LEU A 178 8.12 -27.68 -11.06
N TYR A 179 8.04 -26.65 -11.91
CA TYR A 179 8.34 -26.77 -13.34
C TYR A 179 9.76 -27.30 -13.59
N ASP A 180 10.77 -26.70 -12.97
CA ASP A 180 12.17 -27.14 -13.06
C ASP A 180 12.36 -28.60 -12.60
N SER A 181 11.48 -29.09 -11.72
CA SER A 181 11.52 -30.47 -11.21
C SER A 181 10.84 -31.45 -12.18
N PHE A 182 9.79 -31.02 -12.88
CA PHE A 182 9.19 -31.77 -13.99
C PHE A 182 10.16 -31.91 -15.17
N GLU A 183 10.90 -30.85 -15.52
CA GLU A 183 11.86 -30.88 -16.64
C GLU A 183 13.01 -31.89 -16.41
N LYS A 184 13.34 -32.18 -15.14
CA LYS A 184 14.36 -33.17 -14.76
C LYS A 184 13.85 -34.61 -14.72
N LEU A 185 12.57 -34.85 -15.03
CA LEU A 185 12.08 -36.22 -15.17
C LEU A 185 12.73 -36.86 -16.39
N ASP A 186 13.54 -37.87 -16.14
CA ASP A 186 14.19 -38.65 -17.18
C ASP A 186 13.47 -40.01 -17.32
N GLY A 187 13.15 -40.38 -18.55
CA GLY A 187 12.57 -41.67 -18.91
C GLY A 187 13.55 -42.84 -18.80
N SER A 188 14.85 -42.56 -18.59
CA SER A 188 15.86 -43.58 -18.29
C SER A 188 15.77 -44.13 -16.86
N LEU A 189 14.97 -43.51 -15.99
CA LEU A 189 14.77 -43.96 -14.61
C LEU A 189 13.97 -45.26 -14.57
N ASN A 190 14.27 -46.11 -13.57
CA ASN A 190 13.46 -47.28 -13.25
C ASN A 190 11.99 -46.87 -13.02
N ASP A 191 11.04 -47.59 -13.63
CA ASP A 191 9.60 -47.36 -13.56
C ASP A 191 9.08 -47.09 -12.13
N PHE A 192 9.57 -47.83 -11.13
CA PHE A 192 9.17 -47.63 -9.74
C PHE A 192 9.61 -46.26 -9.21
N VAL A 193 10.86 -45.86 -9.50
CA VAL A 193 11.43 -44.57 -9.09
C VAL A 193 10.74 -43.43 -9.83
N LEU A 194 10.51 -43.60 -11.13
CA LEU A 194 9.82 -42.63 -11.96
C LEU A 194 8.39 -42.38 -11.45
N ARG A 195 7.63 -43.45 -11.19
CA ARG A 195 6.27 -43.36 -10.63
C ARG A 195 6.25 -42.64 -9.28
N ASN A 196 7.22 -42.93 -8.40
CA ASN A 196 7.30 -42.28 -7.10
C ASN A 196 7.61 -40.77 -7.22
N LYS A 197 8.54 -40.39 -8.11
CA LYS A 197 8.85 -38.97 -8.38
C LYS A 197 7.64 -38.23 -8.96
N ILE A 198 6.95 -38.82 -9.94
CA ILE A 198 5.73 -38.23 -10.52
C ILE A 198 4.67 -38.04 -9.43
N HIS A 199 4.49 -39.03 -8.54
CA HIS A 199 3.54 -38.92 -7.43
C HIS A 199 3.87 -37.73 -6.51
N GLN A 200 5.14 -37.55 -6.12
CA GLN A 200 5.57 -36.40 -5.31
C GLN A 200 5.35 -35.06 -6.01
N LEU A 201 5.64 -34.99 -7.31
CA LEU A 201 5.43 -33.77 -8.11
C LEU A 201 3.95 -33.40 -8.22
N ILE A 202 3.07 -34.39 -8.42
CA ILE A 202 1.62 -34.18 -8.45
C ILE A 202 1.13 -33.70 -7.08
N GLN A 203 1.59 -34.30 -5.99
CA GLN A 203 1.24 -33.84 -4.64
C GLN A 203 1.65 -32.39 -4.41
N ARG A 204 2.88 -32.02 -4.82
CA ARG A 204 3.37 -30.65 -4.72
C ARG A 204 2.55 -29.68 -5.60
N HIS A 205 2.20 -30.08 -6.81
CA HIS A 205 1.33 -29.30 -7.69
C HIS A 205 -0.03 -29.01 -7.06
N CYS A 206 -0.69 -30.03 -6.52
CA CYS A 206 -1.97 -29.87 -5.82
C CYS A 206 -1.87 -28.94 -4.62
N HIS A 207 -0.79 -29.04 -3.83
CA HIS A 207 -0.53 -28.12 -2.72
C HIS A 207 -0.38 -26.67 -3.18
N LEU A 208 0.36 -26.43 -4.26
CA LEU A 208 0.54 -25.08 -4.81
C LEU A 208 -0.75 -24.50 -5.42
N LEU A 209 -1.59 -25.34 -6.03
CA LEU A 209 -2.92 -24.91 -6.47
C LEU A 209 -3.82 -24.52 -5.30
N MET A 210 -3.79 -25.29 -4.21
CA MET A 210 -4.49 -24.92 -2.97
C MET A 210 -3.97 -23.58 -2.43
N LEU A 211 -2.65 -23.38 -2.42
CA LEU A 211 -2.04 -22.12 -1.99
C LEU A 211 -2.46 -20.93 -2.87
N ALA A 212 -2.52 -21.12 -4.19
CA ALA A 212 -2.99 -20.11 -5.13
C ALA A 212 -4.48 -19.78 -4.92
N ASN A 213 -5.31 -20.79 -4.64
CA ASN A 213 -6.73 -20.59 -4.31
C ASN A 213 -6.90 -19.81 -3.00
N GLU A 214 -6.11 -20.11 -1.96
CA GLU A 214 -6.11 -19.32 -0.72
C GLU A 214 -5.62 -17.88 -0.95
N PHE A 215 -4.64 -17.68 -1.83
CA PHE A 215 -4.17 -16.35 -2.22
C PHE A 215 -5.28 -15.56 -2.92
N GLU A 216 -5.99 -16.19 -3.86
CA GLU A 216 -7.11 -15.58 -4.55
C GLU A 216 -8.24 -15.23 -3.56
N ASN A 217 -8.64 -16.15 -2.70
CA ASN A 217 -9.63 -15.89 -1.65
C ASN A 217 -9.23 -14.74 -0.74
N ALA A 218 -7.94 -14.63 -0.41
CA ALA A 218 -7.44 -13.59 0.46
C ALA A 218 -7.43 -12.19 -0.18
N PHE A 219 -7.06 -12.09 -1.47
CA PHE A 219 -6.69 -10.81 -2.08
C PHE A 219 -7.45 -10.43 -3.36
N ASN A 220 -8.26 -11.31 -3.96
CA ASN A 220 -8.97 -11.02 -5.21
C ASN A 220 -9.84 -9.75 -5.09
N LEU A 221 -10.66 -9.66 -4.04
CA LEU A 221 -11.50 -8.47 -3.82
C LEU A 221 -10.66 -7.20 -3.58
N VAL A 222 -9.55 -7.32 -2.86
CA VAL A 222 -8.64 -6.19 -2.60
C VAL A 222 -8.06 -5.67 -3.91
N ILE A 223 -7.54 -6.56 -4.75
CA ILE A 223 -6.95 -6.22 -6.06
C ILE A 223 -8.02 -5.60 -6.96
N LEU A 224 -9.22 -6.19 -7.02
CA LEU A 224 -10.31 -5.68 -7.84
C LEU A 224 -10.69 -4.24 -7.46
N VAL A 225 -10.93 -3.97 -6.18
CA VAL A 225 -11.31 -2.63 -5.72
C VAL A 225 -10.17 -1.63 -5.94
N GLN A 226 -8.91 -2.04 -5.71
CA GLN A 226 -7.75 -1.19 -5.92
C GLN A 226 -7.58 -0.80 -7.40
N VAL A 227 -7.73 -1.76 -8.32
CA VAL A 227 -7.66 -1.51 -9.76
C VAL A 227 -8.81 -0.62 -10.22
N ALA A 228 -10.03 -0.88 -9.75
CA ALA A 228 -11.19 -0.04 -10.05
C ALA A 228 -10.99 1.41 -9.56
N ALA A 229 -10.53 1.58 -8.32
CA ALA A 229 -10.27 2.90 -7.74
C ALA A 229 -9.16 3.65 -8.50
N ASN A 230 -8.05 2.99 -8.81
CA ASN A 230 -6.96 3.58 -9.59
C ASN A 230 -7.42 3.98 -11.00
N THR A 231 -8.22 3.13 -11.67
CA THR A 231 -8.75 3.41 -13.00
C THR A 231 -9.66 4.65 -12.98
N PHE A 232 -10.53 4.74 -11.97
CA PHE A 232 -11.39 5.90 -11.77
C PHE A 232 -10.60 7.19 -11.51
N ILE A 233 -9.59 7.14 -10.62
CA ILE A 233 -8.74 8.29 -10.30
C ILE A 233 -7.94 8.76 -11.53
N ILE A 234 -7.34 7.84 -12.28
CA ILE A 234 -6.59 8.15 -13.51
C ILE A 234 -7.52 8.76 -14.56
N GLY A 235 -8.73 8.22 -14.72
CA GLY A 235 -9.75 8.77 -15.62
C GLY A 235 -10.08 10.23 -15.31
N ILE A 236 -10.41 10.54 -14.04
CA ILE A 236 -10.72 11.91 -13.62
C ILE A 236 -9.50 12.83 -13.76
N SER A 237 -8.32 12.35 -13.38
CA SER A 237 -7.09 13.15 -13.46
C SER A 237 -6.71 13.47 -14.91
N GLY A 238 -7.03 12.57 -15.85
CA GLY A 238 -6.90 12.79 -17.28
C GLY A 238 -7.80 13.92 -17.77
N GLU A 239 -9.09 13.88 -17.43
CA GLU A 239 -10.08 14.93 -17.77
C GLU A 239 -9.69 16.30 -17.20
N MET A 240 -9.25 16.37 -15.94
CA MET A 240 -8.84 17.65 -15.33
C MET A 240 -7.63 18.31 -16.02
N LYS A 241 -6.77 17.56 -16.72
CA LYS A 241 -5.67 18.12 -17.53
C LYS A 241 -6.15 18.71 -18.86
N TYR A 242 -7.35 18.39 -19.34
CA TYR A 242 -7.91 18.98 -20.56
C TYR A 242 -8.66 20.29 -20.28
N PHE A 243 -9.00 20.57 -19.02
CA PHE A 243 -9.72 21.78 -18.60
C PHE A 243 -8.83 22.85 -17.93
N LEU A 244 -7.52 22.59 -17.77
CA LEU A 244 -6.49 23.53 -17.32
C LEU A 244 -5.55 23.86 -18.48
#